data_AF-A0A5E4IR09-F1
#
_entry.id   AF-A0A5E4IR09-F1
#
_cell.length_a   1.000
_cell.length_b   1.000
_cell.length_c   1.000
_cell.angle_alpha   90.00
_cell.angle_beta   90.00
_cell.angle_gamma   90.00
#
_symmetry.space_group_name_H-M   'P 1'
#
loop_
_entity.id
_entity.type
_entity.pdbx_description
1 polymer ?
#
loop_
_entity_poly.entity_id
_entity_poly.type
_entity_poly.pdbx_seq_one_letter_code
_entity_poly.pdbx_strand_id
1 'polypeptide(L)'
;MKTVKFEVKVPEKASRWELLVRCVYWIPLVIVITILAILASICWVIQLLVILVTGKRNGAMQKYIKAYQTYQVKMGSYFNLLTDERPEILPDL
;
A
#
# COMPACT_ATOMS: atom_id res chain seq x y z
N MET A 1 -13.25 7.66 -27.08
CA MET A 1 -13.02 7.09 -25.74
C MET A 1 -13.78 5.76 -25.65
N LYS A 2 -13.10 4.64 -25.40
CA LYS A 2 -13.78 3.35 -25.18
C LYS A 2 -14.34 3.33 -23.76
N THR A 3 -15.66 3.35 -23.60
CA THR A 3 -16.31 3.16 -22.30
C THR A 3 -16.33 1.68 -21.98
N VAL A 4 -15.53 1.28 -20.99
CA VAL A 4 -15.58 -0.07 -20.40
C VAL A 4 -16.63 -0.03 -19.31
N LYS A 5 -17.64 -0.89 -19.41
CA LYS A 5 -18.65 -1.06 -18.34
C LYS A 5 -18.04 -1.97 -17.27
N PHE A 6 -17.93 -1.47 -16.06
CA PHE A 6 -17.46 -2.23 -14.90
C PHE A 6 -18.63 -2.44 -13.95
N GLU A 7 -18.99 -3.70 -13.69
CA GLU A 7 -19.96 -4.04 -12.66
C GLU A 7 -19.25 -4.08 -11.31
N VAL A 8 -19.58 -3.11 -10.44
CA VAL A 8 -19.07 -3.06 -9.07
C VAL A 8 -20.02 -3.86 -8.18
N LYS A 9 -19.57 -4.99 -7.66
CA LYS A 9 -20.31 -5.73 -6.63
C LYS A 9 -20.18 -4.99 -5.31
N VAL A 10 -21.24 -4.30 -4.91
CA VAL A 10 -21.32 -3.65 -3.59
C VAL A 10 -21.91 -4.67 -2.61
N PRO A 11 -21.18 -5.09 -1.55
CA PRO A 11 -21.76 -5.96 -0.53
C PRO A 11 -22.88 -5.22 0.23
N GLU A 12 -24.06 -5.83 0.31
CA GLU A 12 -25.28 -5.19 0.84
C GLU A 12 -25.35 -5.16 2.38
N LYS A 13 -24.48 -5.91 3.07
CA LYS A 13 -24.47 -6.02 4.55
C LYS A 13 -23.09 -5.73 5.12
N ALA A 14 -22.96 -4.60 5.80
CA ALA A 14 -21.81 -4.28 6.66
C ALA A 14 -22.20 -4.49 8.13
N SER A 15 -21.46 -5.34 8.84
CA SER A 15 -21.69 -5.54 10.27
C SER A 15 -21.03 -4.43 11.09
N ARG A 16 -21.80 -3.79 11.99
CA ARG A 16 -21.28 -2.69 12.85
C ARG A 16 -20.13 -3.15 13.76
N TRP A 17 -20.12 -4.45 14.10
CA TRP A 17 -19.07 -5.08 14.90
C TRP A 17 -17.75 -5.22 14.15
N GLU A 18 -17.81 -5.43 12.84
CA GLU A 18 -16.62 -5.53 12.00
C GLU A 18 -15.86 -4.21 11.94
N LEU A 19 -16.60 -3.08 12.00
CA LEU A 19 -16.02 -1.75 12.05
C LEU A 19 -15.18 -1.51 13.31
N LEU A 20 -15.61 -2.04 14.48
CA LEU A 20 -14.84 -1.97 15.72
C LEU A 20 -13.55 -2.80 15.64
N VAL A 21 -13.63 -4.02 15.11
CA VAL A 21 -12.45 -4.86 14.88
C VAL A 21 -11.47 -4.19 13.90
N ARG A 22 -12.00 -3.51 12.88
CA ARG A 22 -11.25 -2.69 11.93
C ARG A 22 -10.42 -1.60 12.60
N CYS A 23 -11.02 -0.85 13.53
CA CYS A 23 -10.32 0.20 14.27
C CYS A 23 -9.13 -0.35 15.07
N VAL A 24 -9.28 -1.52 15.70
CA VAL A 24 -8.17 -2.18 16.41
C VAL A 24 -7.10 -2.65 15.42
N TYR A 25 -7.50 -3.21 14.28
CA TYR A 25 -6.60 -3.68 13.24
C TYR A 25 -5.84 -2.57 12.51
N TRP A 26 -6.37 -1.34 12.50
CA TRP A 26 -5.67 -0.18 11.96
C TRP A 26 -4.38 0.14 12.70
N ILE A 27 -4.32 -0.06 14.02
CA ILE A 27 -3.14 0.25 14.83
C ILE A 27 -1.89 -0.49 14.34
N PRO A 28 -1.88 -1.83 14.22
CA PRO A 28 -0.72 -2.56 13.70
C PRO A 28 -0.42 -2.21 12.24
N LEU A 29 -1.45 -2.00 11.41
CA LEU A 29 -1.28 -1.60 10.01
C LEU A 29 -0.53 -0.25 9.88
N VAL A 30 -0.92 0.75 10.69
CA VAL A 30 -0.26 2.07 10.71
C VAL A 30 1.20 1.97 11.17
N ILE A 31 1.49 1.11 12.15
CA ILE A 31 2.87 0.93 12.62
C ILE A 31 3.74 0.35 11.50
N VAL A 32 3.28 -0.71 10.83
CA VAL A 32 4.04 -1.36 9.77
C VAL A 32 4.24 -0.44 8.56
N ILE A 33 3.18 0.25 8.10
CA ILE A 33 3.30 1.15 6.95
C ILE A 33 4.26 2.31 7.24
N THR A 34 4.30 2.79 8.49
CA THR A 34 5.20 3.89 8.88
C THR A 34 6.67 3.46 8.80
N ILE A 35 6.99 2.26 9.29
CA ILE A 35 8.36 1.70 9.23
C ILE A 35 8.77 1.51 7.76
N LEU A 36 7.90 0.91 6.94
CA LEU A 36 8.15 0.72 5.53
C LEU A 36 8.27 2.05 4.77
N ALA A 37 7.50 3.07 5.15
CA ALA A 37 7.56 4.40 4.56
C ALA A 37 8.91 5.07 4.83
N ILE A 38 9.45 4.95 6.06
CA ILE A 38 10.78 5.46 6.39
C ILE A 38 11.84 4.79 5.51
N LEU A 39 11.83 3.46 5.44
CA LEU A 39 12.77 2.71 4.58
C LEU A 39 12.62 3.08 3.10
N ALA A 40 11.39 3.20 2.61
CA ALA A 40 11.11 3.58 1.22
C ALA A 40 11.59 5.00 0.92
N SER A 41 11.45 5.93 1.87
CA SER A 41 11.94 7.30 1.73
C SER A 41 13.45 7.36 1.62
N ILE A 42 14.17 6.57 2.44
CA ILE A 42 15.63 6.44 2.37
C ILE A 42 16.04 5.85 1.02
N CYS A 43 15.40 4.75 0.61
CA CYS A 43 15.66 4.15 -0.70
C CYS A 43 15.41 5.14 -1.85
N TRP A 44 14.37 5.97 -1.74
CA TRP A 44 14.05 6.97 -2.76
C TRP A 44 15.09 8.09 -2.84
N VAL A 45 15.54 8.61 -1.70
CA VAL A 45 16.62 9.62 -1.64
C VAL A 45 17.93 9.06 -2.20
N ILE A 46 18.31 7.84 -1.82
CA ILE A 46 19.53 7.22 -2.36
C ILE A 46 19.38 6.94 -3.85
N GLN A 47 18.22 6.43 -4.29
CA GLN A 47 17.94 6.20 -5.71
C GLN A 47 18.07 7.48 -6.53
N LEU A 48 17.62 8.63 -5.99
CA LEU A 48 17.78 9.93 -6.63
C LEU A 48 19.27 10.26 -6.82
N LEU A 49 20.09 10.11 -5.77
CA LEU A 49 21.53 10.34 -5.87
C LEU A 49 22.21 9.38 -6.85
N VAL A 50 21.84 8.10 -6.84
CA VAL A 50 22.36 7.08 -7.76
C VAL A 50 22.04 7.43 -9.21
N ILE A 51 20.82 7.91 -9.49
CA ILE A 51 20.41 8.32 -10.84
C ILE A 51 21.19 9.55 -11.28
N LEU A 52 21.39 10.55 -10.41
CA LEU A 52 22.15 11.75 -10.76
C LEU A 52 23.62 11.44 -11.10
N VAL A 53 24.24 10.49 -10.40
CA VAL A 53 25.65 10.13 -10.64
C VAL A 53 25.81 9.14 -11.79
N THR A 54 24.96 8.13 -11.87
CA THR A 54 25.14 6.98 -12.79
C THR A 54 24.28 7.07 -14.04
N GLY A 55 23.23 7.91 -14.04
CA GLY A 55 22.21 7.94 -15.09
C GLY A 55 21.36 6.66 -15.17
N LYS A 56 21.52 5.73 -14.23
CA LYS A 56 20.85 4.42 -14.21
C LYS A 56 20.14 4.23 -12.89
N ARG A 57 18.97 3.59 -12.95
CA ARG A 57 18.17 3.26 -11.77
C ARG A 57 18.61 1.92 -11.17
N ASN A 58 18.75 1.85 -9.85
CA ASN A 58 19.11 0.59 -9.19
C ASN A 58 17.88 -0.34 -9.10
N GLY A 59 18.01 -1.55 -9.65
CA GLY A 59 16.94 -2.54 -9.70
C GLY A 59 16.48 -3.04 -8.32
N ALA A 60 17.40 -3.20 -7.37
CA ALA A 60 17.06 -3.65 -6.02
C ALA A 60 16.20 -2.62 -5.27
N MET A 61 16.62 -1.35 -5.30
CA MET A 61 15.87 -0.24 -4.70
C MET A 61 14.52 -0.03 -5.38
N GLN A 62 14.47 -0.19 -6.71
CA GLN A 62 13.21 -0.10 -7.45
C GLN A 62 12.23 -1.21 -7.05
N LYS A 63 12.70 -2.45 -6.84
CA LYS A 63 11.86 -3.56 -6.39
C LYS A 63 11.24 -3.25 -5.03
N TYR A 64 12.05 -2.77 -4.08
CA TYR A 64 11.59 -2.40 -2.74
C TYR A 64 10.53 -1.28 -2.77
N ILE A 65 10.81 -0.20 -3.50
CA ILE A 65 9.86 0.92 -3.64
C ILE A 65 8.55 0.45 -4.29
N LYS A 66 8.60 -0.44 -5.28
CA LYS A 66 7.40 -0.99 -5.92
C LYS A 66 6.58 -1.87 -4.96
N ALA A 67 7.25 -2.71 -4.17
CA ALA A 67 6.59 -3.54 -3.15
C ALA A 67 5.89 -2.65 -2.11
N TYR A 68 6.60 -1.65 -1.58
CA TYR A 68 6.02 -0.65 -0.67
C TYR A 68 4.82 0.08 -1.29
N GLN A 69 4.92 0.55 -2.53
CA GLN A 69 3.83 1.29 -3.17
C GLN A 69 2.58 0.42 -3.38
N THR A 70 2.77 -0.84 -3.75
CA THR A 70 1.66 -1.81 -3.91
C THR A 70 0.97 -2.04 -2.57
N TYR A 71 1.76 -2.19 -1.51
CA TYR A 71 1.28 -2.36 -0.15
C TYR A 71 0.53 -1.12 0.36
N GLN A 72 1.07 0.07 0.11
CA GLN A 72 0.45 1.34 0.47
C GLN A 72 -0.94 1.48 -0.16
N VAL A 73 -1.09 1.11 -1.44
CA VAL A 73 -2.39 1.17 -2.13
C VAL A 73 -3.38 0.18 -1.53
N LYS A 74 -2.98 -1.07 -1.27
CA LYS A 74 -3.84 -2.08 -0.61
C LYS A 74 -4.32 -1.62 0.76
N MET A 75 -3.41 -1.10 1.58
CA MET A 75 -3.75 -0.52 2.88
C MET A 75 -4.64 0.70 2.74
N GLY A 76 -4.33 1.60 1.81
CA GLY A 76 -5.12 2.79 1.52
C GLY A 76 -6.56 2.45 1.15
N SER A 77 -6.78 1.42 0.31
CA SER A 77 -8.14 0.95 0.00
C SER A 77 -8.87 0.42 1.23
N TYR A 78 -8.16 -0.25 2.15
CA TYR A 78 -8.74 -0.69 3.42
C TYR A 78 -9.08 0.51 4.30
N PHE A 79 -8.15 1.45 4.51
CA PHE A 79 -8.37 2.68 5.30
C PHE A 79 -9.52 3.54 4.78
N ASN A 80 -9.72 3.59 3.46
CA ASN A 80 -10.80 4.35 2.83
C ASN A 80 -12.14 3.58 2.76
N LEU A 81 -12.25 2.40 3.38
CA LEU A 81 -13.44 1.54 3.36
C LEU A 81 -13.88 1.14 1.93
N LEU A 82 -12.92 1.08 1.00
CA LEU A 82 -13.19 0.67 -0.39
C LEU A 82 -13.25 -0.86 -0.54
N THR A 83 -12.69 -1.60 0.41
CA THR A 83 -12.70 -3.07 0.45
C THR A 83 -12.83 -3.58 1.88
N ASP A 84 -13.62 -4.63 2.09
CA ASP A 84 -13.70 -5.34 3.37
C ASP A 84 -12.63 -6.43 3.51
N GLU A 85 -11.93 -6.78 2.42
CA GLU A 85 -10.82 -7.72 2.47
C GLU A 85 -9.67 -7.16 3.31
N ARG A 86 -9.24 -7.93 4.30
CA ARG A 86 -8.14 -7.54 5.19
C ARG A 86 -6.81 -7.67 4.44
N PRO A 87 -6.04 -6.59 4.30
CA PRO A 87 -4.72 -6.67 3.70
C PRO A 87 -3.79 -7.46 4.62
N GLU A 88 -2.85 -8.20 4.03
CA GLU A 88 -1.78 -8.86 4.78
C GLU A 88 -0.95 -7.84 5.56
N ILE A 89 -0.37 -8.26 6.69
CA ILE A 89 0.40 -7.37 7.58
C ILE A 89 1.80 -7.09 7.03
N LEU A 90 2.29 -7.90 6.08
CA LEU A 90 3.61 -7.75 5.49
C LEU A 90 3.49 -7.72 3.96
N PRO A 91 4.23 -6.84 3.27
CA PRO A 91 4.33 -6.88 1.82
C PRO A 91 5.18 -8.07 1.35
N ASP A 92 4.82 -8.65 0.21
CA ASP A 92 5.70 -9.55 -0.54
C ASP A 92 6.88 -8.75 -1.12
N LEU A 93 8.08 -8.92 -0.53
CA LEU A 93 9.32 -8.19 -0.85
C LEU A 93 10.14 -8.76 -2.01
#